data_AF-A0A170STU3-F1
#
_entry.id   AF-A0A170STU3-F1
#
_cell.length_a   1.000
_cell.length_b   1.000
_cell.length_c   1.000
_cell.angle_alpha   90.00
_cell.angle_beta   90.00
_cell.angle_gamma   90.00
#
_symmetry.space_group_name_H-M   'P 1'
#
loop_
_entity.id
_entity.type
_entity.pdbx_description
1 polymer ?
#
loop_
_entity_poly.entity_id
_entity_poly.type
_entity_poly.pdbx_seq_one_letter_code
_entity_poly.pdbx_strand_id
1 'polypeptide(L)'
;MNQLEAMKEKIKVIRMLRVLKKSYTYEELSKITGLPITVLNRYVRGKVLPSVERARELTEKLSPYLNLEDEVRRRLKYDSFGFFDTMSVLSDTNLLALIAEEVALRYMKTGVGKVLTAATDGIPLAVQIARMLRVLKKSYTYEELSKITGLPITVLNRYVRGKVLPSVERARELTEKLSPYLNLEDEVRRRLKYDSFGFFDTMSVLSDTNLLALIAEEVALRYMKTGVGKVLTAATDGIPLAVQIANELGIDVVYAKKKKEVGVDKFYEINYVPSASGSITTLYLPAWALKKGERVLIVDDVIRSGETQKALIELCKQADATPVGMFFLISVGDIVDKLKEEYNIPVDALVRL
;
A
#
# COMPACT_ATOMS: atom_id res chain seq x y z
N MET A 1 17.85 17.12 15.01
CA MET A 1 17.04 16.12 14.29
C MET A 1 15.59 16.53 14.40
N ASN A 2 14.89 16.69 13.29
CA ASN A 2 13.46 17.04 13.32
C ASN A 2 12.60 15.79 13.63
N GLN A 3 11.34 15.99 14.03
CA GLN A 3 10.43 14.88 14.38
C GLN A 3 10.25 13.86 13.25
N LEU A 4 10.36 14.30 11.99
CA LEU A 4 10.27 13.45 10.80
C LEU A 4 11.46 12.48 10.69
N GLU A 5 12.68 12.98 10.87
CA GLU A 5 13.90 12.16 10.86
C GLU A 5 13.87 11.14 12.00
N ALA A 6 13.53 11.57 13.21
CA ALA A 6 13.47 10.71 14.39
C ALA A 6 12.54 9.51 14.20
N MET A 7 11.43 9.71 13.49
CA MET A 7 10.45 8.66 13.28
C MET A 7 10.72 7.85 12.00
N LYS A 8 11.32 8.43 10.96
CA LYS A 8 11.89 7.65 9.85
C LYS A 8 12.85 6.58 10.36
N GLU A 9 13.70 6.92 11.34
CA GLU A 9 14.62 5.97 11.99
C GLU A 9 13.86 4.82 12.66
N LYS A 10 12.81 5.13 13.45
CA LYS A 10 11.98 4.12 14.11
C LYS A 10 11.34 3.17 13.10
N ILE A 11 10.78 3.71 12.02
CA ILE A 11 10.03 2.91 11.05
C ILE A 11 10.95 2.08 10.18
N LYS A 12 12.10 2.64 9.79
CA LYS A 12 13.15 1.90 9.08
C LYS A 12 13.49 0.61 9.82
N VAL A 13 13.69 0.68 11.13
CA VAL A 13 14.04 -0.52 11.91
C VAL A 13 12.92 -1.56 11.96
N ILE A 14 11.66 -1.14 12.01
CA ILE A 14 10.51 -2.06 11.94
C ILE A 14 10.48 -2.76 10.58
N ARG A 15 10.73 -2.04 9.48
CA ARG A 15 10.82 -2.64 8.14
C ARG A 15 11.98 -3.63 8.05
N MET A 16 13.16 -3.27 8.56
CA MET A 16 14.31 -4.18 8.62
C MET A 16 13.97 -5.46 9.37
N LEU A 17 13.33 -5.36 10.54
CA LEU A 17 12.88 -6.52 11.32
C LEU A 17 11.86 -7.37 10.55
N ARG A 18 10.90 -6.76 9.87
CA ARG A 18 9.89 -7.47 9.06
C ARG A 18 10.50 -8.22 7.89
N VAL A 19 11.43 -7.57 7.16
CA VAL A 19 12.16 -8.20 6.05
C VAL A 19 13.00 -9.35 6.57
N LEU A 20 13.79 -9.13 7.63
CA LEU A 20 14.64 -10.17 8.21
C LEU A 20 13.83 -11.33 8.81
N LYS A 21 12.64 -11.09 9.38
CA LYS A 21 11.78 -12.15 9.93
C LYS A 21 11.33 -13.18 8.89
N LYS A 22 11.41 -12.87 7.59
CA LYS A 22 11.16 -13.83 6.50
C LYS A 22 12.30 -14.86 6.35
N SER A 23 13.52 -14.52 6.75
CA SER A 23 14.70 -15.39 6.67
C SER A 23 15.22 -15.86 8.04
N TYR A 24 14.86 -15.18 9.13
CA TYR A 24 15.32 -15.46 10.49
C TYR A 24 14.16 -15.74 11.44
N THR A 25 14.38 -16.66 12.38
CA THR A 25 13.49 -16.96 13.51
C THR A 25 13.50 -15.83 14.55
N TYR A 26 12.54 -15.83 15.48
CA TYR A 26 12.54 -14.83 16.56
C TYR A 26 13.72 -15.03 17.52
N GLU A 27 14.15 -16.27 17.70
CA GLU A 27 15.29 -16.67 18.51
C GLU A 27 16.60 -16.12 17.92
N GLU A 28 16.79 -16.23 16.60
CA GLU A 28 17.96 -15.66 15.91
C GLU A 28 17.96 -14.14 15.96
N LEU A 29 16.81 -13.50 15.68
CA LEU A 29 16.68 -12.05 15.81
C LEU A 29 16.91 -11.57 17.24
N SER A 30 16.51 -12.36 18.24
CA SER A 30 16.76 -12.08 19.66
C SER A 30 18.25 -12.07 19.96
N LYS A 31 19.01 -13.06 19.44
CA LYS A 31 20.47 -13.10 19.55
C LYS A 31 21.15 -11.91 18.86
N ILE A 32 20.71 -11.54 17.66
CA ILE A 32 21.27 -10.41 16.90
C ILE A 32 21.02 -9.08 17.61
N THR A 33 19.79 -8.86 18.10
CA THR A 33 19.37 -7.56 18.65
C THR A 33 19.66 -7.42 20.15
N GLY A 34 19.74 -8.53 20.87
CA GLY A 34 19.72 -8.57 22.34
C GLY A 34 18.35 -8.27 22.94
N LEU A 35 17.26 -8.33 22.16
CA LEU A 35 15.90 -8.10 22.65
C LEU A 35 15.16 -9.40 22.98
N PRO A 36 14.29 -9.41 24.02
CA PRO A 36 13.37 -10.51 24.24
C PRO A 36 12.45 -10.74 23.03
N ILE A 37 12.11 -11.99 22.76
CA ILE A 37 11.19 -12.40 21.68
C ILE A 37 9.85 -11.66 21.77
N THR A 38 9.34 -11.45 22.98
CA THR A 38 8.08 -10.73 23.21
C THR A 38 8.14 -9.27 22.73
N VAL A 39 9.28 -8.60 22.90
CA VAL A 39 9.50 -7.23 22.41
C VAL A 39 9.61 -7.22 20.90
N LEU A 40 10.41 -8.13 20.33
CA LEU A 40 10.54 -8.27 18.87
C LEU A 40 9.19 -8.57 18.21
N ASN A 41 8.36 -9.42 18.81
CA ASN A 41 7.03 -9.70 18.31
C ASN A 41 6.15 -8.44 18.27
N ARG A 42 6.18 -7.62 19.33
CA ARG A 42 5.45 -6.35 19.37
C ARG A 42 5.96 -5.36 18.32
N TYR A 43 7.27 -5.27 18.12
CA TYR A 43 7.87 -4.41 17.11
C TYR A 43 7.53 -4.86 15.68
N VAL A 44 7.75 -6.14 15.34
CA VAL A 44 7.42 -6.68 14.01
C VAL A 44 5.94 -6.47 13.68
N ARG A 45 5.05 -6.64 14.67
CA ARG A 45 3.60 -6.40 14.52
C ARG A 45 3.21 -4.92 14.55
N GLY A 46 4.15 -4.00 14.74
CA GLY A 46 3.87 -2.56 14.83
C GLY A 46 3.08 -2.15 16.08
N LYS A 47 2.93 -3.03 17.08
CA LYS A 47 2.15 -2.73 18.30
C LYS A 47 2.84 -1.70 19.21
N VAL A 48 4.15 -1.57 19.09
CA VAL A 48 4.99 -0.62 19.85
C VAL A 48 6.13 -0.18 18.94
N LEU A 49 6.49 1.10 19.04
CA LEU A 49 7.69 1.63 18.38
C LEU A 49 8.85 1.78 19.38
N PRO A 50 10.10 1.53 18.96
CA PRO A 50 11.28 1.80 19.78
C PRO A 50 11.47 3.31 20.04
N SER A 51 12.30 3.66 21.02
CA SER A 51 12.85 5.02 21.13
C SER A 51 13.78 5.31 19.94
N VAL A 52 14.15 6.57 19.72
CA VAL A 52 15.02 6.92 18.58
C VAL A 52 16.43 6.36 18.80
N GLU A 53 16.95 6.42 20.04
CA GLU A 53 18.23 5.81 20.40
C GLU A 53 18.19 4.30 20.15
N ARG A 54 17.10 3.64 20.59
CA ARG A 54 16.94 2.20 20.41
C ARG A 54 16.81 1.83 18.93
N ALA A 55 16.14 2.65 18.13
CA ALA A 55 16.02 2.43 16.68
C ALA A 55 17.37 2.49 15.98
N ARG A 56 18.24 3.43 16.37
CA ARG A 56 19.61 3.55 15.83
C ARG A 56 20.47 2.35 16.21
N GLU A 57 20.47 1.96 17.48
CA GLU A 57 21.20 0.78 17.96
C GLU A 57 20.75 -0.49 17.22
N LEU A 58 19.44 -0.67 17.06
CA LEU A 58 18.89 -1.80 16.31
C LEU A 58 19.26 -1.73 14.82
N THR A 59 19.28 -0.55 14.22
CA THR A 59 19.70 -0.38 12.82
C THR A 59 21.15 -0.81 12.64
N GLU A 60 22.06 -0.38 13.52
CA GLU A 60 23.47 -0.79 13.49
C GLU A 60 23.62 -2.31 13.65
N LYS A 61 22.88 -2.93 14.56
CA LYS A 61 22.91 -4.39 14.79
C LYS A 61 22.35 -5.20 13.62
N LEU A 62 21.30 -4.71 12.95
CA LEU A 62 20.61 -5.42 11.88
C LEU A 62 21.24 -5.20 10.50
N SER A 63 21.90 -4.05 10.28
CA SER A 63 22.47 -3.70 8.97
C SER A 63 23.43 -4.75 8.39
N PRO A 64 24.34 -5.39 9.18
CA PRO A 64 25.21 -6.45 8.68
C PRO A 64 24.47 -7.68 8.14
N TYR A 65 23.23 -7.89 8.60
CA TYR A 65 22.40 -9.04 8.22
C TYR A 65 21.42 -8.72 7.09
N LEU A 66 21.33 -7.44 6.66
CA LEU A 66 20.39 -6.97 5.66
C LEU A 66 21.10 -6.22 4.53
N ASN A 67 21.75 -6.98 3.64
CA ASN A 67 22.13 -6.47 2.33
C ASN A 67 20.92 -6.58 1.39
N LEU A 68 20.43 -5.45 0.88
CA LEU A 68 19.24 -5.39 0.02
C LEU A 68 19.44 -6.11 -1.32
N GLU A 69 20.64 -6.05 -1.90
CA GLU A 69 20.93 -6.76 -3.15
C GLU A 69 20.89 -8.27 -2.93
N ASP A 70 21.53 -8.74 -1.85
CA ASP A 70 21.51 -10.17 -1.49
C ASP A 70 20.11 -10.64 -1.12
N GLU A 71 19.31 -9.80 -0.45
CA GLU A 71 17.91 -10.11 -0.12
C GLU A 71 17.04 -10.21 -1.38
N VAL A 72 17.23 -9.32 -2.37
CA VAL A 72 16.58 -9.43 -3.68
C VAL A 72 17.01 -10.73 -4.36
N ARG A 73 18.32 -10.98 -4.50
CA ARG A 73 18.87 -12.18 -5.14
C ARG A 73 18.37 -13.47 -4.48
N ARG A 74 18.30 -13.53 -3.16
CA ARG A 74 17.77 -14.68 -2.41
C ARG A 74 16.30 -14.96 -2.68
N ARG A 75 15.52 -13.95 -3.04
CA ARG A 75 14.08 -14.08 -3.33
C ARG A 75 13.79 -14.42 -4.79
N LEU A 76 14.71 -14.11 -5.70
CA LEU A 76 14.61 -14.53 -7.09
C LEU A 76 14.83 -16.04 -7.16
N LYS A 77 13.75 -16.77 -7.42
CA LYS A 77 13.81 -18.21 -7.68
C LYS A 77 13.94 -18.41 -9.17
N TYR A 78 14.99 -19.13 -9.58
CA TYR A 78 15.27 -19.42 -10.97
C TYR A 78 14.74 -20.81 -11.33
N ASP A 79 14.12 -20.92 -12.49
CA ASP A 79 13.78 -22.20 -13.10
C ASP A 79 15.00 -22.84 -13.81
N SER A 80 14.79 -24.02 -14.37
CA SER A 80 15.82 -24.75 -15.14
C SER A 80 16.30 -24.02 -16.41
N PHE A 81 15.58 -23.01 -16.87
CA PHE A 81 15.89 -22.23 -18.08
C PHE A 81 16.51 -20.87 -17.76
N GLY A 82 16.69 -20.53 -16.47
CA GLY A 82 17.27 -19.27 -16.01
C GLY A 82 16.28 -18.10 -15.97
N PHE A 83 14.97 -18.34 -16.13
CA PHE A 83 13.96 -17.32 -15.84
C PHE A 83 13.66 -17.29 -14.34
N PHE A 84 13.21 -16.13 -13.85
CA PHE A 84 12.93 -15.94 -12.44
C PHE A 84 11.59 -15.26 -12.19
N ASP A 85 10.99 -15.61 -11.05
CA ASP A 85 9.80 -14.94 -10.52
C ASP A 85 10.19 -13.65 -9.78
N THR A 86 9.60 -12.52 -10.18
CA THR A 86 9.80 -11.22 -9.54
C THR A 86 8.80 -10.93 -8.42
N MET A 87 7.70 -11.68 -8.36
CA MET A 87 6.58 -11.41 -7.47
C MET A 87 6.98 -11.60 -6.00
N SER A 88 7.93 -12.47 -5.67
CA SER A 88 8.48 -12.63 -4.31
C SER A 88 9.18 -11.37 -3.78
N VAL A 89 9.67 -10.50 -4.68
CA VAL A 89 10.28 -9.21 -4.38
C VAL A 89 9.22 -8.12 -4.41
N LEU A 90 8.43 -8.06 -5.48
CA LEU A 90 7.45 -6.99 -5.71
C LEU A 90 6.23 -7.05 -4.77
N SER A 91 5.99 -8.19 -4.12
CA SER A 91 4.91 -8.34 -3.14
C SER A 91 5.26 -7.82 -1.73
N ASP A 92 6.54 -7.66 -1.41
CA ASP A 92 6.98 -7.24 -0.08
C ASP A 92 7.10 -5.73 0.02
N THR A 93 6.08 -5.11 0.59
CA THR A 93 6.00 -3.65 0.76
C THR A 93 7.13 -3.11 1.66
N ASN A 94 7.62 -3.88 2.63
CA ASN A 94 8.70 -3.46 3.51
C ASN A 94 10.05 -3.48 2.77
N LEU A 95 10.31 -4.52 1.98
CA LEU A 95 11.51 -4.61 1.15
C LEU A 95 11.53 -3.50 0.10
N LEU A 96 10.41 -3.29 -0.61
CA LEU A 96 10.29 -2.22 -1.59
C LEU A 96 10.51 -0.83 -0.98
N ALA A 97 10.02 -0.60 0.23
CA ALA A 97 10.26 0.66 0.94
C ALA A 97 11.74 0.87 1.29
N LEU A 98 12.45 -0.18 1.72
CA LEU A 98 13.89 -0.08 1.98
C LEU A 98 14.70 0.14 0.70
N ILE A 99 14.34 -0.53 -0.39
CA ILE A 99 14.96 -0.31 -1.72
C ILE A 99 14.72 1.12 -2.19
N ALA A 100 13.50 1.63 -2.05
CA ALA A 100 13.17 3.00 -2.44
C ALA A 100 13.97 4.03 -1.62
N GLU A 101 14.21 3.79 -0.33
CA GLU A 101 15.07 4.64 0.50
C GLU A 101 16.53 4.63 0.01
N GLU A 102 17.09 3.45 -0.27
CA GLU A 102 18.44 3.30 -0.81
C GLU A 102 18.61 4.01 -2.16
N VAL A 103 17.63 3.84 -3.05
CA VAL A 103 17.58 4.54 -4.35
C VAL A 103 17.49 6.05 -4.13
N ALA A 104 16.63 6.52 -3.21
CA ALA A 104 16.53 7.95 -2.91
C ALA A 104 17.86 8.53 -2.43
N LEU A 105 18.58 7.82 -1.55
CA LEU A 105 19.91 8.21 -1.07
C LEU A 105 20.92 8.29 -2.22
N ARG A 106 20.93 7.29 -3.09
CA ARG A 106 21.82 7.21 -4.26
C ARG A 106 21.60 8.37 -5.24
N TYR A 107 20.36 8.75 -5.47
CA TYR A 107 19.98 9.77 -6.46
C TYR A 107 19.66 11.14 -5.84
N MET A 108 19.92 11.35 -4.54
CA MET A 108 19.61 12.62 -3.86
C MET A 108 20.32 13.84 -4.49
N LYS A 109 21.50 13.63 -5.10
CA LYS A 109 22.30 14.68 -5.76
C LYS A 109 21.95 14.90 -7.23
N THR A 110 21.07 14.10 -7.83
CA THR A 110 20.75 14.17 -9.27
C THR A 110 19.47 14.95 -9.59
N GLY A 111 18.96 15.75 -8.63
CA GLY A 111 17.75 16.53 -8.84
C GLY A 111 16.44 15.73 -8.80
N VAL A 112 16.47 14.50 -8.25
CA VAL A 112 15.23 13.72 -8.03
C VAL A 112 14.31 14.50 -7.09
N GLY A 113 13.23 15.05 -7.65
CA GLY A 113 12.32 15.93 -6.91
C GLY A 113 11.45 15.22 -5.86
N LYS A 114 11.23 13.90 -5.99
CA LYS A 114 10.46 13.07 -5.07
C LYS A 114 10.84 11.58 -5.16
N VAL A 115 11.15 10.99 -4.01
CA VAL A 115 10.96 9.56 -3.74
C VAL A 115 10.15 9.50 -2.44
N LEU A 116 8.96 8.90 -2.46
CA LEU A 116 8.07 8.85 -1.31
C LEU A 116 7.94 7.42 -0.81
N THR A 117 8.44 7.16 0.38
CA THR A 117 8.12 5.95 1.15
C THR A 117 7.19 6.35 2.29
N ALA A 118 6.01 5.73 2.34
CA ALA A 118 4.97 6.00 3.34
C ALA A 118 5.27 5.22 4.62
N ALA A 119 5.52 5.94 5.71
CA ALA A 119 6.00 5.41 6.98
C ALA A 119 4.95 5.73 8.08
N THR A 120 4.53 4.71 8.84
CA THR A 120 3.46 4.76 9.86
C THR A 120 3.94 4.94 11.31
N ASP A 121 3.06 5.63 12.06
CA ASP A 121 2.96 5.91 13.50
C ASP A 121 3.83 7.02 14.11
N GLY A 122 3.16 8.08 14.58
CA GLY A 122 3.70 9.29 15.22
C GLY A 122 4.02 10.48 14.28
N ILE A 123 4.29 10.24 13.00
CA ILE A 123 4.27 11.23 11.89
C ILE A 123 2.92 11.34 11.11
N PRO A 124 1.96 10.38 11.12
CA PRO A 124 0.89 10.28 10.11
C PRO A 124 0.24 11.62 9.77
N LEU A 125 -0.16 12.38 10.79
CA LEU A 125 -0.88 13.62 10.61
C LEU A 125 -0.07 14.68 9.85
N ALA A 126 1.22 14.87 10.15
CA ALA A 126 2.00 15.92 9.50
C ALA A 126 2.33 15.60 8.02
N VAL A 127 2.56 14.33 7.70
CA VAL A 127 2.72 13.87 6.31
C VAL A 127 1.39 13.86 5.57
N GLN A 128 0.30 13.49 6.26
CA GLN A 128 -1.06 13.57 5.76
C GLN A 128 -1.40 15.01 5.38
N ILE A 129 -1.09 16.01 6.21
CA ILE A 129 -1.25 17.43 5.83
C ILE A 129 -0.49 17.76 4.55
N ALA A 130 0.76 17.32 4.40
CA ALA A 130 1.50 17.55 3.16
C ALA A 130 0.84 16.86 1.95
N ARG A 131 0.24 15.68 2.12
CA ARG A 131 -0.55 14.99 1.08
C ARG A 131 -1.83 15.76 0.74
N MET A 132 -2.62 16.13 1.75
CA MET A 132 -3.84 16.93 1.60
C MET A 132 -3.55 18.23 0.84
N LEU A 133 -2.52 18.97 1.26
CA LEU A 133 -2.12 20.20 0.58
C LEU A 133 -1.68 19.97 -0.87
N ARG A 134 -1.01 18.85 -1.19
CA ARG A 134 -0.62 18.53 -2.58
C ARG A 134 -1.83 18.17 -3.44
N VAL A 135 -2.79 17.44 -2.89
CA VAL A 135 -4.04 17.10 -3.59
C VAL A 135 -4.84 18.37 -3.83
N LEU A 136 -5.08 19.17 -2.78
CA LEU A 136 -5.79 20.44 -2.88
C LEU A 136 -5.10 21.43 -3.82
N LYS A 137 -3.75 21.48 -3.87
CA LYS A 137 -3.01 22.39 -4.76
C LYS A 137 -3.27 22.15 -6.25
N LYS A 138 -3.87 21.00 -6.63
CA LYS A 138 -4.33 20.75 -8.00
C LYS A 138 -5.57 21.56 -8.38
N SER A 139 -6.38 21.94 -7.40
CA SER A 139 -7.63 22.70 -7.60
C SER A 139 -7.63 24.08 -6.94
N TYR A 140 -6.72 24.32 -6.00
CA TYR A 140 -6.60 25.58 -5.26
C TYR A 140 -5.23 26.24 -5.47
N THR A 141 -5.21 27.56 -5.55
CA THR A 141 -4.02 28.42 -5.55
C THR A 141 -3.38 28.49 -4.16
N TYR A 142 -2.15 29.00 -4.06
CA TYR A 142 -1.53 29.19 -2.73
C TYR A 142 -2.22 30.28 -1.93
N GLU A 143 -2.78 31.27 -2.61
CA GLU A 143 -3.56 32.37 -2.06
C GLU A 143 -4.85 31.86 -1.41
N GLU A 144 -5.59 30.99 -2.09
CA GLU A 144 -6.80 30.34 -1.53
C GLU A 144 -6.46 29.44 -0.35
N LEU A 145 -5.42 28.61 -0.47
CA LEU A 145 -4.96 27.77 0.64
C LEU A 145 -4.47 28.59 1.83
N SER A 146 -3.88 29.76 1.60
CA SER A 146 -3.47 30.70 2.65
C SER A 146 -4.70 31.24 3.39
N LYS A 147 -5.77 31.61 2.67
CA LYS A 147 -7.05 32.01 3.29
C LYS A 147 -7.69 30.89 4.11
N ILE A 148 -7.69 29.66 3.60
CA ILE A 148 -8.27 28.49 4.29
C ILE A 148 -7.48 28.16 5.57
N THR A 149 -6.15 28.13 5.48
CA THR A 149 -5.30 27.66 6.58
C THR A 149 -4.92 28.75 7.58
N GLY A 150 -4.92 30.01 7.16
CA GLY A 150 -4.30 31.13 7.87
C GLY A 150 -2.77 31.11 7.83
N LEU A 151 -2.16 30.32 6.95
CA LEU A 151 -0.70 30.20 6.81
C LEU A 151 -0.15 31.13 5.73
N PRO A 152 1.04 31.71 5.91
CA PRO A 152 1.75 32.39 4.82
C PRO A 152 2.04 31.42 3.66
N ILE A 153 1.97 31.93 2.42
CA ILE A 153 2.27 31.17 1.19
C ILE A 153 3.66 30.51 1.26
N THR A 154 4.65 31.17 1.85
CA THR A 154 6.01 30.65 2.01
C THR A 154 6.06 29.39 2.88
N VAL A 155 5.22 29.31 3.92
CA VAL A 155 5.09 28.14 4.79
C VAL A 155 4.36 27.02 4.04
N LEU A 156 3.24 27.33 3.37
CA LEU A 156 2.50 26.37 2.56
C LEU A 156 3.38 25.75 1.46
N ASN A 157 4.20 26.55 0.79
CA ASN A 157 5.15 26.05 -0.21
C ASN A 157 6.15 25.05 0.40
N ARG A 158 6.68 25.36 1.58
CA ARG A 158 7.60 24.45 2.29
C ARG A 158 6.90 23.14 2.69
N TYR A 159 5.66 23.20 3.15
CA TYR A 159 4.86 22.01 3.51
C TYR A 159 4.51 21.16 2.28
N VAL A 160 3.99 21.77 1.21
CA VAL A 160 3.67 21.09 -0.06
C VAL A 160 4.91 20.41 -0.64
N ARG A 161 6.08 21.07 -0.60
CA ARG A 161 7.34 20.48 -1.06
C ARG A 161 7.95 19.49 -0.07
N GLY A 162 7.41 19.35 1.14
CA GLY A 162 7.95 18.50 2.19
C GLY A 162 9.31 18.95 2.73
N LYS A 163 9.69 20.23 2.54
CA LYS A 163 10.93 20.81 3.10
C LYS A 163 10.86 20.95 4.61
N VAL A 164 9.66 21.20 5.13
CA VAL A 164 9.34 21.31 6.55
C VAL A 164 7.99 20.61 6.74
N LEU A 165 7.76 20.02 7.91
CA LEU A 165 6.45 19.48 8.29
C LEU A 165 5.89 20.26 9.49
N PRO A 166 4.56 20.37 9.61
CA PRO A 166 3.94 20.96 10.79
C PRO A 166 4.21 20.12 12.05
N SER A 167 4.14 20.75 13.24
CA SER A 167 4.07 20.02 14.52
C SER A 167 2.76 19.22 14.60
N VAL A 168 2.64 18.32 15.58
CA VAL A 168 1.43 17.52 15.78
C VAL A 168 0.21 18.41 16.05
N GLU A 169 0.33 19.41 16.92
CA GLU A 169 -0.75 20.36 17.24
C GLU A 169 -1.17 21.13 15.99
N ARG A 170 -0.18 21.63 15.24
CA ARG A 170 -0.42 22.36 14.00
C ARG A 170 -1.04 21.47 12.92
N ALA A 171 -0.65 20.21 12.86
CA ALA A 171 -1.22 19.25 11.94
C ALA A 171 -2.69 18.99 12.25
N ARG A 172 -3.08 18.87 13.54
CA ARG A 172 -4.49 18.75 13.96
C ARG A 172 -5.33 19.95 13.53
N GLU A 173 -4.84 21.15 13.81
CA GLU A 173 -5.49 22.41 13.40
C GLU A 173 -5.69 22.46 11.88
N LEU A 174 -4.66 22.07 11.12
CA LEU A 174 -4.73 22.04 9.66
C LEU A 174 -5.66 20.95 9.15
N THR A 175 -5.76 19.80 9.82
CA THR A 175 -6.72 18.75 9.45
C THR A 175 -8.14 19.30 9.56
N GLU A 176 -8.49 19.94 10.68
CA GLU A 176 -9.82 20.54 10.86
C GLU A 176 -10.14 21.59 9.79
N LYS A 177 -9.15 22.42 9.41
CA LYS A 177 -9.32 23.46 8.39
C LYS A 177 -9.39 22.93 6.96
N LEU A 178 -8.65 21.88 6.63
CA LEU A 178 -8.54 21.36 5.27
C LEU A 178 -9.58 20.29 4.95
N SER A 179 -10.03 19.51 5.94
CA SER A 179 -10.98 18.40 5.73
C SER A 179 -12.29 18.83 5.04
N PRO A 180 -12.90 19.99 5.36
CA PRO A 180 -14.11 20.45 4.66
C PRO A 180 -13.91 20.69 3.15
N TYR A 181 -12.66 20.90 2.71
CA TYR A 181 -12.32 21.18 1.32
C TYR A 181 -11.80 19.94 0.57
N LEU A 182 -11.63 18.81 1.27
CA LEU A 182 -11.08 17.59 0.72
C LEU A 182 -11.98 16.39 1.00
N ASN A 183 -13.04 16.27 0.19
CA ASN A 183 -13.80 15.04 0.07
C ASN A 183 -13.13 14.14 -0.99
N LEU A 184 -12.70 12.94 -0.60
CA LEU A 184 -11.99 12.02 -1.49
C LEU A 184 -12.89 11.47 -2.60
N GLU A 185 -14.16 11.21 -2.32
CA GLU A 185 -15.13 10.77 -3.33
C GLU A 185 -15.29 11.86 -4.40
N ASP A 186 -15.52 13.11 -3.99
CA ASP A 186 -15.64 14.24 -4.92
C ASP A 186 -14.36 14.49 -5.71
N GLU A 187 -13.20 14.34 -5.07
CA GLU A 187 -11.90 14.45 -5.73
C GLU A 187 -11.71 13.39 -6.81
N VAL A 188 -12.10 12.14 -6.55
CA VAL A 188 -12.06 11.08 -7.56
C VAL A 188 -13.05 11.37 -8.67
N ARG A 189 -14.33 11.67 -8.35
CA ARG A 189 -15.36 11.99 -9.34
C ARG A 189 -14.94 13.11 -10.29
N ARG A 190 -14.32 14.18 -9.77
CA ARG A 190 -13.84 15.33 -10.57
C ARG A 190 -12.74 14.97 -11.57
N ARG A 191 -11.97 13.92 -11.29
CA ARG A 191 -10.86 13.47 -12.14
C ARG A 191 -11.28 12.45 -13.20
N LEU A 192 -12.47 11.87 -13.08
CA LEU A 192 -13.02 10.97 -14.07
C LEU A 192 -13.42 11.75 -15.31
N LYS A 193 -12.90 11.32 -16.46
CA LYS A 193 -13.27 11.85 -17.77
C LYS A 193 -14.00 10.76 -18.53
N TYR A 194 -15.23 11.05 -18.92
CA TYR A 194 -16.08 10.15 -19.68
C TYR A 194 -15.89 10.36 -21.17
N ASP A 195 -15.84 9.28 -21.93
CA ASP A 195 -15.91 9.30 -23.38
C ASP A 195 -17.36 9.32 -23.89
N SER A 196 -17.54 9.37 -25.21
CA SER A 196 -18.86 9.36 -25.86
C SER A 196 -19.66 8.07 -25.65
N PHE A 197 -19.02 7.00 -25.19
CA PHE A 197 -19.62 5.69 -24.95
C PHE A 197 -19.89 5.42 -23.47
N GLY A 198 -19.61 6.40 -22.59
CA GLY A 198 -19.83 6.29 -21.16
C GLY A 198 -18.74 5.55 -20.40
N PHE A 199 -17.61 5.23 -21.03
CA PHE A 199 -16.43 4.71 -20.34
C PHE A 199 -15.62 5.86 -19.75
N PHE A 200 -14.87 5.57 -18.68
CA PHE A 200 -14.04 6.55 -18.01
C PHE A 200 -12.63 6.01 -17.78
N ASP A 201 -11.65 6.92 -17.85
CA ASP A 201 -10.25 6.63 -17.55
C ASP A 201 -9.95 6.86 -16.05
N THR A 202 -9.35 5.85 -15.41
CA THR A 202 -8.93 5.88 -14.00
C THR A 202 -7.48 6.34 -13.81
N MET A 203 -6.69 6.47 -14.89
CA MET A 203 -5.26 6.78 -14.81
C MET A 203 -4.97 8.14 -14.14
N SER A 204 -5.84 9.13 -14.31
CA SER A 204 -5.74 10.45 -13.66
C SER A 204 -5.81 10.38 -12.12
N VAL A 205 -6.42 9.32 -11.58
CA VAL A 205 -6.55 9.03 -10.16
C VAL A 205 -5.44 8.09 -9.72
N LEU A 206 -5.26 6.96 -10.43
CA LEU A 206 -4.31 5.90 -10.09
C LEU A 206 -2.84 6.34 -10.16
N SER A 207 -2.53 7.38 -10.93
CA SER A 207 -1.17 7.96 -11.00
C SER A 207 -0.85 8.96 -9.88
N ASP A 208 -1.83 9.44 -9.12
CA ASP A 208 -1.59 10.37 -8.01
C ASP A 208 -1.39 9.63 -6.69
N THR A 209 -0.13 9.33 -6.40
CA THR A 209 0.28 8.67 -5.16
C THR A 209 -0.11 9.40 -3.87
N ASN A 210 -0.35 10.72 -3.88
CA ASN A 210 -0.82 11.42 -2.67
C ASN A 210 -2.31 11.17 -2.45
N LEU A 211 -3.10 11.14 -3.53
CA LEU A 211 -4.52 10.81 -3.47
C LEU A 211 -4.70 9.34 -3.07
N LEU A 212 -3.99 8.42 -3.72
CA LEU A 212 -4.05 6.99 -3.36
C LEU A 212 -3.61 6.74 -1.91
N ALA A 213 -2.63 7.48 -1.40
CA ALA A 213 -2.22 7.35 0.00
C ALA A 213 -3.31 7.80 0.97
N LEU A 214 -4.02 8.91 0.68
CA LEU A 214 -5.14 9.35 1.52
C LEU A 214 -6.30 8.36 1.49
N ILE A 215 -6.60 7.79 0.32
CA ILE A 215 -7.61 6.72 0.16
C ILE A 215 -7.18 5.48 0.96
N ALA A 216 -5.90 5.08 0.83
CA ALA A 216 -5.36 3.93 1.54
C ALA A 216 -5.40 4.10 3.07
N GLU A 217 -5.14 5.30 3.60
CA GLU A 217 -5.31 5.62 5.03
C GLU A 217 -6.74 5.36 5.51
N GLU A 218 -7.74 5.85 4.76
CA GLU A 218 -9.15 5.66 5.10
C GLU A 218 -9.55 4.17 5.05
N VAL A 219 -9.11 3.45 4.01
CA VAL A 219 -9.39 2.02 3.86
C VAL A 219 -8.71 1.21 4.95
N ALA A 220 -7.44 1.51 5.26
CA ALA A 220 -6.70 0.82 6.30
C ALA A 220 -7.41 0.94 7.65
N LEU A 221 -7.94 2.12 8.01
CA LEU A 221 -8.71 2.31 9.25
C LEU A 221 -9.95 1.41 9.31
N ARG A 222 -10.66 1.20 8.19
CA ARG A 222 -11.82 0.31 8.12
C ARG A 222 -11.43 -1.16 8.31
N TYR A 223 -10.31 -1.58 7.71
CA TYR A 223 -9.90 -2.98 7.69
C TYR A 223 -8.91 -3.39 8.79
N MET A 224 -8.34 -2.45 9.57
CA MET A 224 -7.31 -2.72 10.58
C MET A 224 -7.73 -3.76 11.63
N LYS A 225 -9.02 -3.78 11.99
CA LYS A 225 -9.57 -4.71 13.01
C LYS A 225 -10.05 -6.05 12.45
N THR A 226 -10.01 -6.23 11.12
CA THR A 226 -10.50 -7.47 10.48
C THR A 226 -9.46 -8.58 10.46
N GLY A 227 -8.21 -8.28 10.87
CA GLY A 227 -7.12 -9.25 10.89
C GLY A 227 -6.59 -9.61 9.49
N VAL A 228 -6.79 -8.74 8.49
CA VAL A 228 -6.22 -8.92 7.14
C VAL A 228 -4.71 -9.15 7.25
N GLY A 229 -4.23 -10.20 6.59
CA GLY A 229 -2.81 -10.55 6.51
C GLY A 229 -2.22 -10.35 5.13
N LYS A 230 -3.04 -10.13 4.09
CA LYS A 230 -2.59 -9.97 2.70
C LYS A 230 -3.62 -9.20 1.87
N VAL A 231 -3.15 -8.42 0.90
CA VAL A 231 -3.99 -7.81 -0.14
C VAL A 231 -3.88 -8.63 -1.43
N LEU A 232 -5.01 -8.91 -2.09
CA LEU A 232 -5.07 -9.59 -3.39
C LEU A 232 -5.74 -8.66 -4.43
N THR A 233 -5.20 -8.60 -5.63
CA THR A 233 -5.82 -7.90 -6.77
C THR A 233 -5.66 -8.69 -8.07
N ALA A 234 -6.26 -8.24 -9.17
CA ALA A 234 -5.97 -8.73 -10.51
C ALA A 234 -5.11 -7.69 -11.24
N ALA A 235 -4.11 -8.14 -11.99
CA ALA A 235 -3.31 -7.23 -12.81
C ALA A 235 -4.17 -6.61 -13.93
N THR A 236 -4.02 -5.32 -14.26
CA THR A 236 -2.92 -4.41 -13.86
C THR A 236 -3.33 -3.21 -13.01
N ASP A 237 -4.53 -2.66 -13.22
CA ASP A 237 -4.84 -1.28 -12.83
C ASP A 237 -5.22 -1.15 -11.34
N GLY A 238 -5.66 -2.24 -10.71
CA GLY A 238 -5.84 -2.31 -9.26
C GLY A 238 -4.54 -2.31 -8.45
N ILE A 239 -3.38 -2.60 -9.07
CA ILE A 239 -2.10 -2.77 -8.36
C ILE A 239 -1.64 -1.51 -7.61
N PRO A 240 -1.64 -0.30 -8.21
CA PRO A 240 -1.22 0.91 -7.50
C PRO A 240 -1.99 1.16 -6.20
N LEU A 241 -3.31 0.94 -6.22
CA LEU A 241 -4.17 1.09 -5.05
C LEU A 241 -3.93 -0.02 -4.03
N ALA A 242 -3.85 -1.28 -4.49
CA ALA A 242 -3.59 -2.45 -3.65
C ALA A 242 -2.25 -2.31 -2.90
N VAL A 243 -1.19 -1.83 -3.57
CA VAL A 243 0.12 -1.58 -2.97
C VAL A 243 0.04 -0.51 -1.89
N GLN A 244 -0.69 0.59 -2.12
CA GLN A 244 -0.83 1.66 -1.12
C GLN A 244 -1.57 1.17 0.13
N ILE A 245 -2.67 0.43 -0.06
CA ILE A 245 -3.45 -0.15 1.05
C ILE A 245 -2.62 -1.19 1.81
N ALA A 246 -1.92 -2.08 1.11
CA ALA A 246 -1.07 -3.09 1.75
C ALA A 246 0.07 -2.45 2.54
N ASN A 247 0.69 -1.40 2.00
CA ASN A 247 1.73 -0.65 2.70
C ASN A 247 1.19 0.01 3.97
N GLU A 248 0.01 0.63 3.92
CA GLU A 248 -0.61 1.27 5.08
C GLU A 248 -1.01 0.25 6.17
N LEU A 249 -1.50 -0.92 5.76
CA LEU A 249 -1.77 -2.05 6.66
C LEU A 249 -0.49 -2.78 7.13
N GLY A 250 0.67 -2.48 6.53
CA GLY A 250 1.95 -3.10 6.87
C GLY A 250 2.04 -4.59 6.49
N ILE A 251 1.36 -5.00 5.42
CA ILE A 251 1.24 -6.37 4.93
C ILE A 251 1.74 -6.50 3.48
N ASP A 252 1.87 -7.73 3.01
CA ASP A 252 2.25 -8.03 1.62
C ASP A 252 1.04 -7.90 0.67
N VAL A 253 1.32 -7.63 -0.60
CA VAL A 253 0.34 -7.57 -1.69
C VAL A 253 0.65 -8.63 -2.74
N VAL A 254 -0.36 -9.35 -3.22
CA VAL A 254 -0.24 -10.34 -4.30
C VAL A 254 -1.26 -10.06 -5.38
N TYR A 255 -0.99 -10.52 -6.61
CA TYR A 255 -1.85 -10.22 -7.74
C TYR A 255 -1.91 -11.37 -8.74
N ALA A 256 -3.12 -11.67 -9.20
CA ALA A 256 -3.36 -12.67 -10.24
C ALA A 256 -3.11 -12.07 -11.62
N LYS A 257 -2.52 -12.87 -12.53
CA LYS A 257 -2.10 -12.45 -13.87
C LYS A 257 -2.89 -13.22 -14.94
N LYS A 258 -3.04 -12.63 -16.12
CA LYS A 258 -3.65 -13.31 -17.29
C LYS A 258 -2.67 -14.27 -18.02
N LYS A 259 -1.40 -14.28 -17.63
CA LYS A 259 -0.34 -15.11 -18.22
C LYS A 259 0.50 -15.73 -17.10
N LYS A 260 0.98 -16.96 -17.32
CA LYS A 260 1.96 -17.62 -16.44
C LYS A 260 3.33 -16.99 -16.61
N GLU A 261 4.06 -16.84 -15.51
CA GLU A 261 5.49 -16.55 -15.55
C GLU A 261 6.26 -17.85 -15.65
N VAL A 262 7.29 -17.88 -16.50
CA VAL A 262 8.08 -19.09 -16.78
C VAL A 262 8.80 -19.58 -15.50
N GLY A 263 9.26 -18.63 -14.67
CA GLY A 263 9.97 -18.91 -13.40
C GLY A 263 9.11 -19.34 -12.20
N VAL A 264 7.87 -19.81 -12.42
CA VAL A 264 6.97 -20.25 -11.34
C VAL A 264 6.47 -21.67 -11.61
N ASP A 265 6.75 -22.58 -10.69
CA ASP A 265 6.46 -24.01 -10.87
C ASP A 265 4.97 -24.37 -10.76
N LYS A 266 4.23 -23.69 -9.87
CA LYS A 266 2.85 -24.04 -9.51
C LYS A 266 1.97 -22.81 -9.41
N PHE A 267 0.74 -22.94 -9.91
CA PHE A 267 -0.27 -21.89 -9.91
C PHE A 267 -1.60 -22.43 -9.38
N TYR A 268 -2.33 -21.57 -8.68
CA TYR A 268 -3.79 -21.61 -8.66
C TYR A 268 -4.29 -20.97 -9.96
N GLU A 269 -5.29 -21.59 -10.59
CA GLU A 269 -5.83 -21.10 -11.85
C GLU A 269 -7.36 -21.18 -11.86
N ILE A 270 -7.98 -20.20 -12.50
CA ILE A 270 -9.43 -20.13 -12.63
C ILE A 270 -9.80 -19.53 -13.98
N ASN A 271 -10.72 -20.21 -14.68
CA ASN A 271 -11.34 -19.71 -15.88
C ASN A 271 -12.64 -18.99 -15.51
N TYR A 272 -12.85 -17.82 -16.10
CA TYR A 272 -14.09 -17.07 -15.95
C TYR A 272 -14.40 -16.33 -17.26
N VAL A 273 -15.64 -15.86 -17.42
CA VAL A 273 -16.05 -15.09 -18.60
C VAL A 273 -16.32 -13.66 -18.15
N PRO A 274 -15.40 -12.71 -18.43
CA PRO A 274 -15.68 -11.30 -18.17
C PRO A 274 -16.92 -10.88 -18.95
N SER A 275 -17.86 -10.25 -18.26
CA SER A 275 -19.06 -9.71 -18.89
C SER A 275 -18.69 -8.77 -20.04
N ALA A 276 -19.39 -8.88 -21.16
CA ALA A 276 -19.14 -8.15 -22.41
C ALA A 276 -17.85 -8.48 -23.19
N SER A 277 -17.04 -9.47 -22.76
CA SER A 277 -15.83 -9.86 -23.52
C SER A 277 -16.05 -10.95 -24.58
N GLY A 278 -17.13 -11.74 -24.45
CA GLY A 278 -17.40 -12.90 -25.32
C GLY A 278 -16.31 -13.98 -25.30
N SER A 279 -15.35 -13.92 -24.38
CA SER A 279 -14.17 -14.79 -24.34
C SER A 279 -13.87 -15.29 -22.94
N ILE A 280 -13.33 -16.50 -22.85
CA ILE A 280 -12.85 -17.06 -21.58
C ILE A 280 -11.53 -16.39 -21.24
N THR A 281 -11.42 -15.89 -20.01
CA THR A 281 -10.19 -15.38 -19.43
C THR A 281 -9.74 -16.31 -18.32
N THR A 282 -8.43 -16.57 -18.24
CA THR A 282 -7.83 -17.31 -17.13
C THR A 282 -7.03 -16.37 -16.24
N LEU A 283 -7.21 -16.50 -14.93
CA LEU A 283 -6.33 -15.89 -13.94
C LEU A 283 -5.40 -16.94 -13.35
N TYR A 284 -4.13 -16.57 -13.22
CA TYR A 284 -3.07 -17.37 -12.64
C TYR A 284 -2.50 -16.66 -11.43
N LEU A 285 -2.42 -17.36 -10.30
CA LEU A 285 -1.79 -16.88 -9.09
C LEU A 285 -0.74 -17.89 -8.64
N PRO A 286 0.54 -17.52 -8.45
CA PRO A 286 1.54 -18.46 -7.95
C PRO A 286 1.08 -19.15 -6.67
N ALA A 287 1.23 -20.47 -6.58
CA ALA A 287 0.67 -21.24 -5.47
C ALA A 287 1.26 -20.86 -4.09
N TRP A 288 2.46 -20.27 -4.09
CA TRP A 288 3.11 -19.75 -2.88
C TRP A 288 2.53 -18.41 -2.41
N ALA A 289 1.80 -17.70 -3.28
CA ALA A 289 1.32 -16.34 -3.03
C ALA A 289 0.26 -16.29 -1.92
N LEU A 290 -0.53 -17.35 -1.74
CA LEU A 290 -1.49 -17.49 -0.65
C LEU A 290 -1.20 -18.76 0.16
N LYS A 291 -1.38 -18.67 1.47
CA LYS A 291 -1.23 -19.80 2.39
C LYS A 291 -2.56 -20.10 3.08
N LYS A 292 -2.73 -21.36 3.46
CA LYS A 292 -3.85 -21.83 4.26
C LYS A 292 -4.09 -20.96 5.50
N GLY A 293 -5.33 -20.53 5.69
CA GLY A 293 -5.77 -19.68 6.81
C GLY A 293 -5.41 -18.21 6.68
N GLU A 294 -4.77 -17.76 5.59
CA GLU A 294 -4.53 -16.33 5.38
C GLU A 294 -5.84 -15.58 5.17
N ARG A 295 -5.95 -14.42 5.81
CA ARG A 295 -7.09 -13.51 5.71
C ARG A 295 -6.79 -12.46 4.65
N VAL A 296 -7.58 -12.43 3.59
CA VAL A 296 -7.28 -11.69 2.35
C VAL A 296 -8.27 -10.54 2.16
N LEU A 297 -7.75 -9.33 1.89
CA LEU A 297 -8.53 -8.19 1.40
C LEU A 297 -8.41 -8.14 -0.13
N ILE A 298 -9.52 -8.25 -0.86
CA ILE A 298 -9.53 -8.11 -2.31
C ILE A 298 -9.65 -6.61 -2.65
N VAL A 299 -8.78 -6.11 -3.52
CA VAL A 299 -8.78 -4.71 -3.94
C VAL A 299 -8.81 -4.63 -5.46
N ASP A 300 -9.61 -3.73 -6.01
CA ASP A 300 -9.57 -3.42 -7.44
C ASP A 300 -9.85 -1.94 -7.72
N ASP A 301 -9.51 -1.46 -8.92
CA ASP A 301 -9.82 -0.08 -9.30
C ASP A 301 -11.30 0.07 -9.67
N VAL A 302 -11.84 -0.76 -10.56
CA VAL A 302 -13.24 -0.68 -10.99
C VAL A 302 -13.95 -2.02 -10.93
N ILE A 303 -15.15 -2.02 -10.33
CA ILE A 303 -16.08 -3.15 -10.38
C ILE A 303 -17.32 -2.83 -11.22
N ARG A 304 -17.70 -3.75 -12.11
CA ARG A 304 -18.93 -3.67 -12.92
C ARG A 304 -19.82 -4.90 -12.69
N SER A 305 -19.39 -6.08 -13.14
CA SER A 305 -20.17 -7.31 -13.00
C SER A 305 -19.74 -8.21 -11.85
N GLY A 306 -18.56 -7.98 -11.26
CA GLY A 306 -18.01 -8.77 -10.16
C GLY A 306 -17.35 -10.09 -10.57
N GLU A 307 -17.38 -10.47 -11.86
CA GLU A 307 -16.89 -11.78 -12.31
C GLU A 307 -15.38 -11.99 -12.04
N THR A 308 -14.56 -10.94 -12.23
CA THR A 308 -13.14 -10.99 -11.86
C THR A 308 -12.97 -11.22 -10.36
N GLN A 309 -13.77 -10.55 -9.52
CA GLN A 309 -13.67 -10.63 -8.07
C GLN A 309 -14.14 -11.98 -7.53
N LYS A 310 -15.18 -12.58 -8.14
CA LYS A 310 -15.59 -13.96 -7.87
C LYS A 310 -14.48 -14.94 -8.24
N ALA A 311 -13.79 -14.73 -9.36
CA ALA A 311 -12.62 -15.53 -9.72
C ALA A 311 -11.48 -15.39 -8.68
N LEU A 312 -11.23 -14.19 -8.15
CA LEU A 312 -10.25 -13.98 -7.06
C LEU A 312 -10.64 -14.67 -5.74
N ILE A 313 -11.94 -14.69 -5.39
CA ILE A 313 -12.44 -15.48 -4.25
C ILE A 313 -12.16 -16.97 -4.47
N GLU A 314 -12.39 -17.47 -5.68
CA GLU A 314 -12.15 -18.89 -5.99
C GLU A 314 -10.67 -19.25 -5.87
N LEU A 315 -9.76 -18.37 -6.30
CA LEU A 315 -8.32 -18.54 -6.05
C LEU A 315 -8.00 -18.57 -4.55
N CYS A 316 -8.70 -17.77 -3.72
CA CYS A 316 -8.53 -17.84 -2.27
C CYS A 316 -8.99 -19.19 -1.71
N LYS A 317 -10.14 -19.71 -2.17
CA LYS A 317 -10.64 -21.03 -1.76
C LYS A 317 -9.69 -22.15 -2.14
N GLN A 318 -9.14 -22.14 -3.36
CA GLN A 318 -8.14 -23.12 -3.80
C GLN A 318 -6.89 -23.12 -2.89
N ALA A 319 -6.57 -21.97 -2.29
CA ALA A 319 -5.44 -21.81 -1.37
C ALA A 319 -5.78 -22.06 0.12
N ASP A 320 -7.01 -22.48 0.44
CA ASP A 320 -7.56 -22.50 1.80
C ASP A 320 -7.43 -21.14 2.53
N ALA A 321 -7.44 -20.03 1.80
CA ALA A 321 -7.44 -18.67 2.32
C ALA A 321 -8.87 -18.12 2.47
N THR A 322 -9.05 -17.17 3.38
CA THR A 322 -10.36 -16.58 3.70
C THR A 322 -10.41 -15.13 3.22
N PRO A 323 -11.21 -14.79 2.20
CA PRO A 323 -11.56 -13.41 1.92
C PRO A 323 -12.27 -12.80 3.14
N VAL A 324 -11.79 -11.65 3.62
CA VAL A 324 -12.36 -10.95 4.79
C VAL A 324 -12.95 -9.59 4.44
N GLY A 325 -12.85 -9.21 3.16
CA GLY A 325 -13.56 -8.07 2.60
C GLY A 325 -13.08 -7.73 1.20
N MET A 326 -13.74 -6.72 0.61
CA MET A 326 -13.42 -6.18 -0.69
C MET A 326 -13.48 -4.66 -0.69
N PHE A 327 -12.55 -4.03 -1.38
CA PHE A 327 -12.58 -2.58 -1.59
C PHE A 327 -12.34 -2.22 -3.06
N PHE A 328 -13.18 -1.32 -3.57
CA PHE A 328 -13.07 -0.80 -4.94
C PHE A 328 -12.89 0.72 -4.94
N LEU A 329 -12.08 1.25 -5.85
CA LEU A 329 -12.04 2.69 -6.06
C LEU A 329 -13.40 3.18 -6.60
N ILE A 330 -13.94 2.47 -7.59
CA ILE A 330 -15.18 2.81 -8.28
C ILE A 330 -16.04 1.56 -8.47
N SER A 331 -17.34 1.65 -8.15
CA SER A 331 -18.32 0.64 -8.53
C SER A 331 -19.35 1.20 -9.48
N VAL A 332 -19.74 0.41 -10.49
CA VAL A 332 -20.83 0.75 -11.42
C VAL A 332 -22.03 -0.12 -11.11
N GLY A 333 -23.18 0.50 -10.85
CA GLY A 333 -24.42 -0.19 -10.51
C GLY A 333 -24.45 -0.77 -9.09
N ASP A 334 -25.28 -1.79 -8.89
CA ASP A 334 -25.62 -2.38 -7.58
C ASP A 334 -24.74 -3.59 -7.18
N ILE A 335 -23.67 -3.86 -7.92
CA ILE A 335 -22.85 -5.06 -7.75
C ILE A 335 -22.20 -5.18 -6.37
N VAL A 336 -21.85 -4.04 -5.76
CA VAL A 336 -21.26 -4.02 -4.41
C VAL A 336 -22.23 -4.59 -3.39
N ASP A 337 -23.50 -4.20 -3.45
CA ASP A 337 -24.51 -4.64 -2.51
C ASP A 337 -24.84 -6.14 -2.71
N LYS A 338 -24.89 -6.59 -3.98
CA LYS A 338 -25.03 -8.02 -4.33
C LYS A 338 -23.89 -8.88 -3.77
N LEU A 339 -22.63 -8.47 -3.96
CA LEU A 339 -21.49 -9.22 -3.45
C LEU A 339 -21.45 -9.23 -1.91
N LYS A 340 -21.87 -8.14 -1.27
CA LYS A 340 -21.99 -8.05 0.18
C LYS A 340 -22.98 -9.08 0.73
N GLU A 341 -24.14 -9.20 0.10
CA GLU A 341 -25.15 -10.20 0.45
C GLU A 341 -24.70 -11.63 0.15
N GLU A 342 -24.10 -11.86 -1.04
CA GLU A 342 -23.68 -13.19 -1.51
C GLU A 342 -22.59 -13.81 -0.61
N TYR A 343 -21.59 -13.01 -0.21
CA TYR A 343 -20.42 -13.52 0.52
C TYR A 343 -20.45 -13.26 2.02
N ASN A 344 -21.39 -12.43 2.51
CA ASN A 344 -21.49 -12.05 3.92
C ASN A 344 -20.16 -11.50 4.50
N ILE A 345 -19.46 -10.68 3.72
CA ILE A 345 -18.23 -9.97 4.10
C ILE A 345 -18.39 -8.47 3.78
N PRO A 346 -17.59 -7.58 4.41
CA PRO A 346 -17.54 -6.17 4.02
C PRO A 346 -17.17 -6.02 2.54
N VAL A 347 -17.97 -5.26 1.78
CA VAL A 347 -17.70 -4.89 0.38
C VAL A 347 -17.98 -3.39 0.27
N ASP A 348 -16.95 -2.62 -0.03
CA ASP A 348 -16.98 -1.17 -0.07
C ASP A 348 -16.49 -0.63 -1.41
N ALA A 349 -17.02 0.53 -1.81
CA ALA A 349 -16.48 1.32 -2.91
C ALA A 349 -16.38 2.79 -2.49
N LEU A 350 -15.32 3.48 -2.93
CA LEU A 350 -15.17 4.92 -2.65
C LEU A 350 -16.15 5.75 -3.48
N VAL A 351 -16.29 5.44 -4.76
CA VAL A 351 -17.24 6.10 -5.67
C VAL A 351 -18.24 5.07 -6.18
N ARG A 352 -19.54 5.35 -6.05
CA ARG A 352 -20.61 4.55 -6.68
C ARG A 352 -21.20 5.31 -7.87
N LEU A 353 -21.18 4.71 -9.06
CA LEU A 353 -21.67 5.25 -10.34
C LEU A 353 -22.96 4.60 -10.79
#